data_AF-A0A958KKV7-F1
#
_entry.id   AF-A0A958KKV7-F1
#
_cell.length_a   1.000
_cell.length_b   1.000
_cell.length_c   1.000
_cell.angle_alpha   90.00
_cell.angle_beta   90.00
_cell.angle_gamma   90.00
#
_symmetry.space_group_name_H-M   'P 1'
#
loop_
_entity.id
_entity.type
_entity.pdbx_description
1 polymer ?
#
loop_
_entity_poly.entity_id
_entity_poly.type
_entity_poly.pdbx_seq_one_letter_code
_entity_poly.pdbx_strand_id
1 'polypeptide(L)'
;MARLAGISIDVDPAHTHLQGYGISLGSSAARPVYQYGLPRAIALFAEAKVSATFFFVAEDIARFPEILREVANAGHEIGCHSATHELPFDLSNPSRRQREIADARKKLEDLSGSEVVGFRAPSWDSSDDLLNGLLDAGFKYDSSA
;
A
#
# COMPACT_ATOMS: atom_id res chain seq x y z
N MET A 1 19.98 -17.72 -16.54
CA MET A 1 19.29 -16.62 -15.84
C MET A 1 18.80 -17.15 -14.51
N ALA A 2 19.03 -16.41 -13.42
CA ALA A 2 18.39 -16.75 -12.14
C ALA A 2 16.87 -16.54 -12.28
N ARG A 3 16.07 -17.45 -11.73
CA ARG A 3 14.62 -17.22 -11.61
C ARG A 3 14.42 -16.23 -10.48
N LEU A 4 13.81 -15.09 -10.78
CA LEU A 4 13.41 -14.09 -9.79
C LEU A 4 12.00 -14.44 -9.31
N ALA A 5 11.78 -14.39 -8.00
CA ALA A 5 10.47 -14.48 -7.38
C ALA A 5 10.29 -13.26 -6.47
N GLY A 6 9.17 -12.57 -6.62
CA GLY A 6 8.79 -11.45 -5.76
C GLY A 6 7.60 -11.86 -4.89
N ILE A 7 7.63 -11.46 -3.62
CA ILE A 7 6.48 -11.54 -2.73
C ILE A 7 6.00 -10.12 -2.51
N SER A 8 4.71 -9.89 -2.75
CA SER A 8 4.08 -8.60 -2.44
C SER A 8 2.81 -8.82 -1.64
N ILE A 9 2.51 -7.88 -0.74
CA ILE A 9 1.37 -7.94 0.17
C ILE A 9 0.61 -6.63 0.11
N ASP A 10 -0.70 -6.73 -0.10
CA ASP A 10 -1.61 -5.61 0.05
C ASP A 10 -2.00 -5.52 1.52
N VAL A 11 -1.61 -4.42 2.16
CA VAL A 11 -1.84 -4.21 3.58
C VAL A 11 -3.20 -3.58 3.76
N ASP A 12 -4.24 -4.34 3.40
CA ASP A 12 -5.62 -3.91 3.54
C ASP A 12 -6.06 -4.03 4.99
N PRO A 13 -6.47 -2.92 5.64
CA PRO A 13 -7.24 -3.00 6.87
C PRO A 13 -8.48 -3.89 6.71
N ALA A 14 -8.88 -4.59 7.77
CA ALA A 14 -10.09 -5.41 7.70
C ALA A 14 -11.35 -4.61 7.31
N HIS A 15 -11.43 -3.33 7.69
CA HIS A 15 -12.58 -2.49 7.35
C HIS A 15 -12.64 -2.06 5.88
N THR A 16 -11.51 -1.96 5.16
CA THR A 16 -11.51 -1.67 3.72
C THR A 16 -11.74 -2.95 2.92
N HIS A 17 -11.05 -4.04 3.30
CA HIS A 17 -11.20 -5.34 2.65
C HIS A 17 -12.65 -5.85 2.70
N LEU A 18 -13.28 -5.73 3.87
CA LEU A 18 -14.63 -6.25 4.08
C LEU A 18 -15.74 -5.40 3.43
N GLN A 19 -15.46 -4.15 3.03
CA GLN A 19 -16.41 -3.33 2.27
C GLN A 19 -16.75 -3.95 0.91
N GLY A 20 -15.77 -4.59 0.24
CA GLY A 20 -16.01 -5.32 -1.01
C GLY A 20 -17.02 -6.46 -0.88
N TYR A 21 -17.24 -6.95 0.35
CA TYR A 21 -18.22 -7.99 0.68
C TYR A 21 -19.50 -7.42 1.31
N GLY A 22 -19.68 -6.10 1.31
CA GLY A 22 -20.86 -5.43 1.88
C GLY A 22 -20.85 -5.32 3.41
N ILE A 23 -19.70 -5.51 4.06
CA ILE A 23 -19.56 -5.44 5.52
C ILE A 23 -18.85 -4.13 5.89
N SER A 24 -19.54 -3.28 6.66
CA SER A 24 -18.99 -2.01 7.14
C SER A 24 -18.51 -2.14 8.59
N LEU A 25 -17.22 -1.90 8.82
CA LEU A 25 -16.61 -1.84 10.14
C LEU A 25 -16.03 -0.45 10.39
N GLY A 26 -15.89 -0.08 11.68
CA GLY A 26 -15.15 1.14 12.05
C GLY A 26 -13.65 0.99 11.82
N SER A 27 -12.94 2.11 11.75
CA SER A 27 -11.48 2.16 11.55
C SER A 27 -10.66 1.44 12.64
N SER A 28 -11.25 1.15 13.81
CA SER A 28 -10.64 0.31 14.83
C SER A 28 -10.33 -1.11 14.34
N ALA A 29 -11.06 -1.61 13.33
CA ALA A 29 -10.81 -2.90 12.70
C ALA A 29 -9.54 -2.93 11.83
N ALA A 30 -8.84 -1.80 11.67
CA ALA A 30 -7.49 -1.77 11.11
C ALA A 30 -6.43 -2.33 12.06
N ARG A 31 -6.64 -2.24 13.38
CA ARG A 31 -5.63 -2.61 14.40
C ARG A 31 -5.09 -4.04 14.24
N PRO A 32 -5.91 -5.08 13.98
CA PRO A 32 -5.39 -6.43 13.91
C PRO A 32 -4.35 -6.64 12.80
N VAL A 33 -4.53 -5.98 11.66
CA VAL A 33 -3.61 -6.05 10.53
C VAL A 33 -2.27 -5.40 10.91
N TYR A 34 -2.31 -4.18 11.44
CA TYR A 34 -1.10 -3.42 11.75
C TYR A 34 -0.38 -3.89 13.02
N GLN A 35 -1.09 -4.30 14.06
CA GLN A 35 -0.49 -4.67 15.36
C GLN A 35 -0.17 -6.15 15.49
N TYR A 36 -0.77 -7.03 14.69
CA TYR A 36 -0.55 -8.47 14.77
C TYR A 36 -0.18 -9.09 13.43
N GLY A 37 -0.85 -8.71 12.33
CA GLY A 37 -0.59 -9.24 10.99
C GLY A 37 0.82 -8.91 10.51
N LEU A 38 1.17 -7.62 10.45
CA LEU A 38 2.49 -7.17 9.99
C LEU A 38 3.65 -7.71 10.83
N PRO A 39 3.65 -7.64 12.18
CA PRO A 39 4.73 -8.24 12.96
C PRO A 39 4.95 -9.73 12.67
N ARG A 40 3.87 -10.50 12.46
CA ARG A 40 3.98 -11.92 12.10
C ARG A 40 4.56 -12.12 10.69
N ALA A 41 4.15 -11.29 9.73
CA ALA A 41 4.67 -11.34 8.37
C ALA A 41 6.17 -11.01 8.33
N ILE A 42 6.59 -9.94 9.02
CA ILE A 42 8.01 -9.54 9.13
C ILE A 42 8.83 -10.66 9.79
N ALA A 43 8.34 -11.23 10.89
CA ALA A 43 9.02 -12.35 11.57
C ALA A 43 9.18 -13.58 10.65
N LEU A 44 8.14 -13.93 9.91
CA LEU A 44 8.17 -15.03 8.93
C LEU A 44 9.20 -14.78 7.83
N PHE A 45 9.23 -13.57 7.27
CA PHE A 45 10.18 -13.23 6.21
C PHE A 45 11.63 -13.14 6.70
N ALA A 46 11.83 -12.70 7.94
CA ALA A 46 13.14 -12.74 8.58
C ALA A 46 13.66 -14.19 8.75
N GLU A 47 12.80 -15.11 9.22
CA GLU A 47 13.14 -16.54 9.34
C GLU A 47 13.47 -17.16 7.97
N ALA A 48 12.66 -16.84 6.95
CA ALA A 48 12.85 -17.32 5.60
C ALA A 48 14.01 -16.64 4.85
N LYS A 49 14.57 -15.54 5.39
CA LYS A 49 15.57 -14.68 4.73
C LYS A 49 15.09 -14.17 3.37
N VAL A 50 13.85 -13.72 3.32
CA VAL A 50 13.20 -13.18 2.12
C VAL A 50 12.83 -11.72 2.33
N SER A 51 12.98 -10.90 1.30
CA SER A 51 12.42 -9.55 1.25
C SER A 51 11.08 -9.55 0.51
N ALA A 52 10.17 -8.67 0.91
CA ALA A 52 8.87 -8.49 0.27
C ALA A 52 8.57 -7.00 0.05
N THR A 53 7.57 -6.73 -0.78
CA THR A 53 6.99 -5.40 -0.98
C THR A 53 5.64 -5.31 -0.28
N PHE A 54 5.40 -4.26 0.50
CA PHE A 54 4.15 -4.05 1.22
C PHE A 54 3.46 -2.80 0.68
N PHE A 55 2.28 -2.95 0.08
CA PHE A 55 1.48 -1.85 -0.45
C PHE A 55 0.54 -1.33 0.64
N PHE A 56 0.74 -0.08 1.08
CA PHE A 56 0.00 0.51 2.21
C PHE A 56 -1.03 1.54 1.77
N VAL A 57 -2.18 1.53 2.46
CA VAL A 57 -3.17 2.60 2.41
C VAL A 57 -2.70 3.77 3.28
N ALA A 58 -2.35 4.90 2.66
CA ALA A 58 -1.58 5.96 3.32
C ALA A 58 -2.31 6.61 4.52
N GLU A 59 -3.63 6.74 4.48
CA GLU A 59 -4.40 7.29 5.60
C GLU A 59 -4.51 6.34 6.78
N ASP A 60 -4.54 5.03 6.51
CA ASP A 60 -4.68 4.05 7.56
C ASP A 60 -3.38 3.81 8.33
N ILE A 61 -2.27 3.66 7.61
CA ILE A 61 -0.97 3.42 8.22
C ILE A 61 -0.43 4.65 8.96
N ALA A 62 -0.92 5.86 8.64
CA ALA A 62 -0.55 7.08 9.36
C ALA A 62 -0.88 7.06 10.86
N ARG A 63 -1.80 6.18 11.28
CA ARG A 63 -2.13 5.96 12.70
C ARG A 63 -1.15 5.02 13.41
N PHE A 64 -0.29 4.34 12.65
CA PHE A 64 0.69 3.36 13.11
C PHE A 64 2.06 3.60 12.41
N PRO A 65 2.66 4.80 12.51
CA PRO A 65 3.90 5.10 11.79
C PRO A 65 5.09 4.24 12.23
N GLU A 66 5.09 3.76 13.49
CA GLU A 66 6.19 2.94 14.01
C GLU A 66 6.31 1.60 13.28
N ILE A 67 5.19 0.88 13.05
CA ILE A 67 5.25 -0.40 12.33
C ILE A 67 5.64 -0.22 10.86
N LEU A 68 5.28 0.92 10.24
CA LEU A 68 5.73 1.24 8.88
C LEU A 68 7.26 1.38 8.81
N ARG A 69 7.86 2.07 9.79
CA ARG A 69 9.32 2.20 9.89
C ARG A 69 9.98 0.87 10.22
N GLU A 70 9.36 0.03 11.04
CA GLU A 70 9.85 -1.33 11.31
C GLU A 70 9.90 -2.17 10.03
N VAL A 71 8.86 -2.12 9.20
CA VAL A 71 8.83 -2.79 7.88
C VAL A 71 9.98 -2.30 7.00
N ALA A 72 10.17 -0.98 6.89
CA ALA A 72 11.24 -0.39 6.10
C ALA A 72 12.64 -0.79 6.64
N ASN A 73 12.86 -0.69 7.95
CA ASN A 73 14.12 -1.05 8.61
C ASN A 73 14.45 -2.54 8.51
N ALA A 74 13.45 -3.41 8.34
CA ALA A 74 13.64 -4.83 8.06
C ALA A 74 14.09 -5.12 6.61
N GLY A 75 14.25 -4.09 5.76
CA GLY A 75 14.69 -4.24 4.37
C GLY A 75 13.57 -4.63 3.42
N HIS A 76 12.32 -4.39 3.79
CA HIS A 76 11.16 -4.57 2.92
C HIS A 76 10.86 -3.27 2.15
N GLU A 77 10.34 -3.41 0.93
CA GLU A 77 9.93 -2.26 0.13
C GLU A 77 8.57 -1.73 0.61
N ILE A 78 8.44 -0.40 0.63
CA ILE A 78 7.18 0.30 0.88
C ILE A 78 6.57 0.71 -0.46
N GLY A 79 5.43 0.11 -0.78
CA GLY A 79 4.59 0.46 -1.92
C GLY A 79 3.37 1.28 -1.52
N CYS A 80 2.79 2.01 -2.48
CA CYS A 80 1.58 2.78 -2.28
C CYS A 80 0.34 2.00 -2.74
N HIS A 81 -0.68 1.94 -1.88
CA HIS A 81 -1.99 1.35 -2.17
C HIS A 81 -3.11 2.39 -2.11
N SER A 82 -2.87 3.55 -2.72
CA SER A 82 -3.69 4.77 -2.64
C SER A 82 -3.75 5.46 -1.26
N ALA A 83 -4.49 6.56 -1.16
CA ALA A 83 -4.68 7.24 0.11
C ALA A 83 -5.69 6.52 0.99
N THR A 84 -6.85 6.14 0.42
CA THR A 84 -8.01 5.67 1.19
C THR A 84 -8.53 4.29 0.84
N HIS A 85 -8.00 3.65 -0.21
CA HIS A 85 -8.53 2.37 -0.70
C HIS A 85 -10.03 2.48 -1.05
N GLU A 86 -10.42 3.54 -1.78
CA GLU A 86 -11.81 3.78 -2.16
C GLU A 86 -12.27 2.86 -3.30
N LEU A 87 -13.53 2.39 -3.19
CA LEU A 87 -14.20 1.56 -4.18
C LEU A 87 -15.52 2.23 -4.61
N PRO A 88 -15.73 2.57 -5.89
CA PRO A 88 -14.79 2.43 -7.02
C PRO A 88 -13.63 3.43 -6.98
N PHE A 89 -12.49 3.04 -7.56
CA PHE A 89 -11.26 3.84 -7.60
C PHE A 89 -11.25 4.83 -8.77
N ASP A 90 -12.24 5.72 -8.81
CA ASP A 90 -12.42 6.70 -9.88
C ASP A 90 -11.47 7.93 -9.77
N LEU A 91 -10.56 8.04 -10.74
CA LEU A 91 -9.56 9.12 -10.80
C LEU A 91 -9.87 10.19 -11.86
N SER A 92 -11.13 10.29 -12.30
CA SER A 92 -11.59 11.31 -13.25
C SER A 92 -11.46 12.73 -12.71
N ASN A 93 -11.59 12.90 -11.39
CA ASN A 93 -11.40 14.19 -10.73
C ASN A 93 -9.89 14.44 -10.46
N PRO A 94 -9.28 15.51 -10.98
CA PRO A 94 -7.84 15.78 -10.81
C PRO A 94 -7.41 15.95 -9.34
N SER A 95 -8.22 16.59 -8.51
CA SER A 95 -7.92 16.75 -7.08
C SER A 95 -7.97 15.41 -6.35
N ARG A 96 -8.90 14.53 -6.72
CA ARG A 96 -8.94 13.16 -6.19
C ARG A 96 -7.72 12.36 -6.65
N ARG A 97 -7.36 12.44 -7.93
CA ARG A 97 -6.15 11.81 -8.48
C ARG A 97 -4.89 12.26 -7.74
N GLN A 98 -4.73 13.57 -7.53
CA GLN A 98 -3.61 14.12 -6.75
C GLN A 98 -3.56 13.52 -5.33
N ARG A 99 -4.70 13.50 -4.63
CA ARG A 99 -4.79 12.96 -3.27
C ARG A 99 -4.47 11.47 -3.22
N GLU A 100 -5.13 10.67 -4.05
CA GLU A 100 -5.03 9.22 -4.03
C GLU A 100 -3.68 8.70 -4.49
N ILE A 101 -2.95 9.47 -5.30
CA ILE A 101 -1.67 9.03 -5.89
C ILE A 101 -0.50 9.81 -5.31
N ALA A 102 -0.36 11.08 -5.67
CA ALA A 102 0.84 11.85 -5.40
C ALA A 102 0.98 12.21 -3.91
N ASP A 103 -0.11 12.65 -3.27
CA ASP A 103 -0.09 12.98 -1.84
C ASP A 103 0.04 11.71 -0.98
N ALA A 104 -0.58 10.60 -1.41
CA ALA A 104 -0.44 9.30 -0.78
C ALA A 104 1.02 8.80 -0.80
N ARG A 105 1.67 8.88 -1.96
CA ARG A 105 3.10 8.57 -2.13
C ARG A 105 3.94 9.38 -1.16
N LYS A 106 3.81 10.71 -1.21
CA LYS A 106 4.58 11.62 -0.37
C LYS A 106 4.40 11.33 1.11
N LYS A 107 3.16 11.08 1.53
CA LYS A 107 2.85 10.77 2.92
C LYS A 107 3.54 9.49 3.40
N LEU A 108 3.58 8.45 2.57
CA LEU A 108 4.30 7.21 2.90
C LEU A 108 5.81 7.43 2.97
N GLU A 109 6.38 8.22 2.05
CA GLU A 109 7.81 8.61 2.11
C GLU A 109 8.13 9.38 3.39
N ASP A 110 7.32 10.38 3.74
CA ASP A 110 7.50 11.20 4.94
C ASP A 110 7.38 10.37 6.24
N LEU A 111 6.50 9.37 6.27
CA LEU A 111 6.29 8.52 7.45
C LEU A 111 7.36 7.42 7.60
N SER A 112 7.74 6.79 6.49
CA SER A 112 8.66 5.64 6.46
C SER A 112 10.13 6.03 6.38
N GLY A 113 10.45 7.22 5.85
CA GLY A 113 11.82 7.61 5.51
C GLY A 113 12.41 6.88 4.30
N SER A 114 11.58 6.16 3.54
CA SER A 114 11.98 5.38 2.35
C SER A 114 11.37 5.96 1.08
N GLU A 115 12.06 5.83 -0.06
CA GLU A 115 11.48 6.16 -1.37
C GLU A 115 10.34 5.20 -1.68
N VAL A 116 9.20 5.72 -2.17
CA VAL A 116 8.04 4.91 -2.56
C VAL A 116 7.94 4.95 -4.07
N VAL A 117 8.26 3.83 -4.72
CA VAL A 117 8.39 3.76 -6.19
C VAL A 117 7.37 2.81 -6.85
N GLY A 118 6.75 1.94 -6.05
CA GLY A 118 5.74 1.01 -6.50
C GLY A 118 4.33 1.45 -6.15
N PHE A 119 3.39 1.20 -7.05
CA PHE A 119 1.96 1.37 -6.82
C PHE A 119 1.20 0.06 -7.06
N ARG A 120 0.09 -0.12 -6.34
CA ARG A 120 -0.97 -1.06 -6.70
C ARG A 120 -2.32 -0.41 -6.46
N ALA A 121 -3.23 -0.54 -7.39
CA ALA A 121 -4.57 0.01 -7.31
C ALA A 121 -5.47 -0.84 -6.42
N PRO A 122 -6.33 -0.22 -5.59
CA PRO A 122 -7.43 -0.92 -4.93
C PRO A 122 -8.27 -1.71 -5.93
N SER A 123 -8.64 -2.95 -5.57
CA SER A 123 -9.41 -3.86 -6.44
C SER A 123 -8.80 -4.14 -7.82
N TRP A 124 -7.48 -3.99 -7.97
CA TRP A 124 -6.76 -4.25 -9.22
C TRP A 124 -7.26 -3.39 -10.40
N ASP A 125 -7.73 -2.18 -10.11
CA ASP A 125 -8.15 -1.26 -11.16
C ASP A 125 -6.99 -0.91 -12.10
N SER A 126 -7.28 -0.75 -13.39
CA SER A 126 -6.29 -0.47 -14.41
C SER A 126 -6.92 0.35 -15.54
N SER A 127 -6.35 1.52 -15.78
CA SER A 127 -6.77 2.42 -16.85
C SER A 127 -5.61 3.31 -17.29
N ASP A 128 -5.69 3.85 -18.50
CA ASP A 128 -4.70 4.82 -19.01
C ASP A 128 -4.61 6.06 -18.11
N ASP A 129 -5.75 6.49 -17.55
CA ASP A 129 -5.82 7.61 -16.62
C ASP A 129 -5.03 7.35 -15.34
N LEU A 130 -5.16 6.14 -14.78
CA LEU A 130 -4.36 5.71 -13.64
C LEU A 130 -2.88 5.69 -14.01
N LEU A 131 -2.49 4.98 -15.08
CA LEU A 131 -1.09 4.83 -15.47
C LEU A 131 -0.40 6.17 -15.74
N ASN A 132 -1.08 7.09 -16.44
CA ASN A 132 -0.56 8.44 -16.65
C ASN A 132 -0.41 9.21 -15.32
N GLY A 133 -1.39 9.10 -14.42
CA GLY A 133 -1.31 9.69 -13.09
C GLY A 133 -0.13 9.14 -12.25
N LEU A 134 0.15 7.85 -12.36
CA LEU A 134 1.29 7.21 -11.70
C LEU A 134 2.63 7.72 -12.25
N LEU A 135 2.74 7.85 -13.58
CA LEU A 135 3.93 8.41 -14.22
C LEU A 135 4.17 9.86 -13.81
N ASP A 136 3.13 10.70 -13.84
CA ASP A 136 3.21 12.11 -13.43
C ASP A 136 3.62 12.25 -11.96
N ALA A 137 3.14 11.35 -11.11
CA ALA A 137 3.49 11.29 -9.70
C ALA A 137 4.87 10.65 -9.43
N GLY A 138 5.57 10.16 -10.45
CA GLY A 138 6.93 9.63 -10.37
C GLY A 138 7.06 8.19 -9.87
N PHE A 139 5.99 7.40 -9.94
CA PHE A 139 6.09 5.96 -9.71
C PHE A 139 6.89 5.27 -10.84
N LYS A 140 7.63 4.21 -10.48
CA LYS A 140 8.48 3.46 -11.41
C LYS A 140 7.81 2.20 -11.94
N TYR A 141 6.84 1.65 -11.20
CA TYR A 141 6.06 0.50 -11.63
C TYR A 141 4.67 0.46 -11.01
N ASP A 142 3.75 -0.21 -11.71
CA ASP A 142 2.44 -0.62 -11.23
C ASP A 142 2.41 -2.14 -11.08
N SER A 143 1.65 -2.65 -10.12
CA SER A 143 1.45 -4.08 -9.90
C SER A 143 -0.03 -4.44 -9.81
N SER A 144 -0.87 -3.78 -10.60
CA SER A 144 -2.32 -4.00 -10.62
C SER A 144 -2.76 -4.98 -11.71
N ALA A 145 -1.97 -5.14 -12.78
CA ALA A 145 -2.23 -6.04 -13.91
C ALA A 145 -0.96 -6.67 -14.52
#